data_AF-A0A075GRZ2-F1
#
_entry.id   AF-A0A075GRZ2-F1
#
_cell.length_a   1.000
_cell.length_b   1.000
_cell.length_c   1.000
_cell.angle_alpha   90.00
_cell.angle_beta   90.00
_cell.angle_gamma   90.00
#
_symmetry.space_group_name_H-M   'P 1'
#
loop_
_entity.id
_entity.type
_entity.pdbx_description
1 polymer ?
#
loop_
_entity_poly.entity_id
_entity_poly.type
_entity_poly.pdbx_seq_one_letter_code
_entity_poly.pdbx_strand_id
1 'polypeptide(L)'
;MDSLKQNIFLSISLIILLYAVGFAVYSHLEGWSFIDSIYFQTMTFTTIGYGDIVPVTDEGKLFTVLISWIGISIAFFVLYTISAYRERVVDKKINTLIGRIPRMLPTRNNKKKK
;
A
#
# COMPACT_ATOMS: atom_id res chain seq x y z
N MET A 1 10.32 16.25 -7.83
CA MET A 1 10.20 14.78 -7.64
C MET A 1 8.83 14.37 -8.16
N ASP A 2 8.72 13.33 -8.98
CA ASP A 2 7.41 12.89 -9.50
C ASP A 2 6.44 12.68 -8.33
N SER A 3 5.24 13.28 -8.37
CA SER A 3 4.24 13.19 -7.29
C SER A 3 3.97 11.74 -6.86
N LEU A 4 4.07 10.79 -7.79
CA LEU A 4 3.99 9.37 -7.52
C LEU A 4 5.16 8.81 -6.70
N LYS A 5 6.40 9.19 -7.03
CA LYS A 5 7.58 8.75 -6.26
C LYS A 5 7.52 9.28 -4.84
N GLN A 6 7.05 10.51 -4.68
CA GLN A 6 6.84 11.10 -3.35
C GLN A 6 5.77 10.34 -2.57
N ASN A 7 4.62 10.01 -3.18
CA ASN A 7 3.56 9.23 -2.53
C ASN A 7 4.03 7.81 -2.13
N ILE A 8 4.84 7.16 -2.98
CA ILE A 8 5.44 5.84 -2.67
C ILE A 8 6.39 5.97 -1.47
N PHE A 9 7.29 6.94 -1.48
CA PHE A 9 8.22 7.18 -0.38
C PHE A 9 7.48 7.46 0.94
N LEU A 10 6.44 8.29 0.88
CA LEU A 10 5.59 8.63 2.03
C LEU A 10 4.87 7.39 2.57
N SER A 11 4.33 6.54 1.68
CA SER A 11 3.67 5.29 2.07
C SER A 11 4.62 4.32 2.78
N ILE A 12 5.85 4.18 2.26
CA ILE A 12 6.88 3.34 2.88
C ILE A 12 7.31 3.92 4.23
N SER A 13 7.45 5.24 4.35
CA SER A 13 7.77 5.86 5.64
C SER A 13 6.65 5.65 6.67
N LEU A 14 5.39 5.73 6.26
CA LEU A 14 4.24 5.51 7.14
C LEU A 14 4.13 4.06 7.60
N ILE A 15 4.38 3.08 6.73
CA ILE A 15 4.32 1.67 7.12
C ILE A 15 5.42 1.35 8.12
N ILE A 16 6.65 1.84 7.91
CA ILE A 16 7.75 1.65 8.85
C ILE A 16 7.41 2.26 10.21
N LEU A 17 6.85 3.48 10.23
CA LEU A 17 6.43 4.13 11.45
C LEU A 17 5.33 3.35 12.17
N LEU A 18 4.33 2.86 11.44
CA LEU A 18 3.23 2.06 11.99
C LEU A 18 3.74 0.76 12.65
N TYR A 19 4.66 0.06 11.98
CA TYR A 19 5.28 -1.14 12.53
C TYR A 19 6.17 -0.85 13.74
N ALA A 20 6.94 0.26 13.71
CA ALA A 20 7.77 0.66 14.85
C ALA A 20 6.93 1.04 16.08
N VAL A 21 5.84 1.81 15.89
CA VAL A 21 4.92 2.18 16.97
C VAL A 21 4.22 0.94 17.53
N GLY A 22 3.71 0.05 16.67
CA GLY A 22 3.07 -1.17 17.13
C GLY A 22 4.03 -2.07 17.90
N PHE A 23 5.25 -2.28 17.43
CA PHE A 23 6.27 -3.02 18.18
C PHE A 23 6.56 -2.41 19.55
N ALA A 24 6.78 -1.09 19.63
CA ALA A 24 7.06 -0.43 20.90
C ALA A 24 5.91 -0.62 21.91
N VAL A 25 4.67 -0.52 21.45
CA VAL A 25 3.48 -0.68 22.31
C VAL A 25 3.27 -2.14 22.71
N TYR A 26 3.30 -3.09 21.77
CA TYR A 26 3.11 -4.51 22.08
C TYR A 26 4.26 -5.09 22.93
N SER A 27 5.48 -4.61 22.73
CA SER A 27 6.60 -5.00 23.60
C SER A 27 6.39 -4.51 25.04
N HIS A 28 5.80 -3.32 25.23
CA HIS A 28 5.53 -2.79 26.57
C HIS A 28 4.30 -3.42 27.23
N LEU A 29 3.19 -3.56 26.50
CA LEU A 29 1.91 -4.02 27.04
C LEU A 29 1.82 -5.55 27.14
N GLU A 30 2.33 -6.27 26.14
CA GLU A 30 2.18 -7.73 26.04
C GLU A 30 3.51 -8.48 26.23
N GLY A 31 4.63 -7.77 26.36
CA GLY A 31 5.96 -8.39 26.50
C GLY A 31 6.42 -9.14 25.25
N TRP A 32 5.82 -8.86 24.10
CA TRP A 32 6.10 -9.58 22.86
C TRP A 32 7.48 -9.28 22.30
N SER A 33 8.07 -10.30 21.67
CA SER A 33 9.31 -10.12 20.91
C SER A 33 9.05 -9.28 19.66
N PHE A 34 10.13 -8.81 19.03
CA PHE A 34 10.07 -8.07 17.77
C PHE A 34 9.37 -8.89 16.67
N ILE A 35 9.67 -10.19 16.60
CA ILE A 35 9.10 -11.08 15.58
C ILE A 35 7.61 -11.27 15.82
N ASP A 36 7.20 -11.54 17.07
CA ASP A 36 5.78 -11.76 17.41
C ASP A 36 4.94 -10.51 17.16
N SER A 37 5.49 -9.34 17.50
CA SER A 37 4.81 -8.05 17.26
C SER A 37 4.61 -7.79 15.77
N ILE A 38 5.65 -7.94 14.95
CA ILE A 38 5.56 -7.75 13.49
C ILE A 38 4.63 -8.77 12.86
N TYR A 39 4.70 -10.02 13.32
CA TYR A 39 3.83 -11.09 12.86
C TYR A 39 2.37 -10.76 13.12
N PHE A 40 2.03 -10.41 14.38
CA PHE A 40 0.68 -10.04 14.77
C PHE A 40 0.16 -8.84 13.98
N GLN A 41 0.97 -7.78 13.85
CA GLN A 41 0.62 -6.60 13.08
C GLN A 41 0.36 -6.93 11.60
N THR A 42 1.20 -7.78 11.01
CA THR A 42 1.03 -8.21 9.62
C THR A 42 -0.25 -9.00 9.43
N MET A 43 -0.54 -9.97 10.31
CA MET A 43 -1.78 -10.76 10.26
C MET A 43 -3.02 -9.89 10.43
N THR A 44 -2.93 -8.86 11.27
CA THR A 44 -4.01 -7.91 11.52
C THR A 44 -4.26 -6.99 10.31
N PHE A 45 -3.21 -6.35 9.78
CA PHE A 45 -3.36 -5.39 8.68
C PHE A 45 -3.69 -6.05 7.34
N THR A 46 -3.23 -7.28 7.14
CA THR A 46 -3.59 -8.10 5.96
C THR A 46 -4.95 -8.78 6.12
N THR A 47 -5.59 -8.65 7.28
CA THR A 47 -6.87 -9.29 7.62
C THR A 47 -6.85 -10.82 7.53
N ILE A 48 -5.66 -11.43 7.57
CA ILE A 48 -5.52 -12.90 7.60
C ILE A 48 -6.01 -13.44 8.95
N GLY A 49 -5.52 -12.84 10.06
CA GLY A 49 -6.06 -13.05 11.40
C GLY A 49 -6.12 -14.51 11.88
N TYR A 50 -5.02 -15.27 11.82
CA TYR A 50 -5.00 -16.66 12.30
C TYR A 50 -5.41 -16.84 13.76
N GLY A 51 -5.21 -15.81 14.61
CA GLY A 51 -5.65 -15.81 16.01
C GLY A 51 -4.79 -16.65 16.95
N ASP A 52 -3.60 -17.03 16.50
CA ASP A 52 -2.57 -17.76 17.25
C ASP A 52 -1.81 -16.87 18.25
N ILE A 53 -1.56 -15.61 17.87
CA ILE A 53 -1.06 -14.56 18.77
C ILE A 53 -2.15 -13.50 18.88
N VAL A 54 -2.56 -13.18 20.11
CA VAL A 54 -3.61 -12.18 20.40
C VAL A 54 -3.29 -11.42 21.69
N PRO A 55 -3.59 -10.11 21.75
CA PRO A 55 -3.34 -9.33 22.96
C PRO A 55 -4.22 -9.83 24.10
N VAL A 56 -3.62 -10.05 25.27
CA VAL A 56 -4.30 -10.55 26.45
C VAL A 56 -4.75 -9.39 27.33
N THR A 57 -3.97 -8.31 27.37
CA THR A 57 -4.27 -7.12 28.18
C THR A 57 -5.40 -6.30 27.56
N ASP A 58 -6.19 -5.64 28.41
CA ASP A 58 -7.30 -4.81 27.95
C ASP A 58 -6.80 -3.58 27.18
N GLU A 59 -5.64 -3.04 27.58
CA GLU A 59 -4.95 -1.95 26.89
C GLU A 59 -4.44 -2.39 25.52
N GLY A 60 -3.83 -3.59 25.42
CA GLY A 60 -3.37 -4.18 24.18
C GLY A 60 -4.51 -4.42 23.19
N LYS A 61 -5.66 -4.93 23.66
CA LYS A 61 -6.86 -5.10 22.84
C LYS A 61 -7.38 -3.77 22.31
N LEU A 62 -7.50 -2.75 23.17
CA LEU A 62 -7.97 -1.43 22.76
C LEU A 62 -7.01 -0.81 21.72
N PHE A 63 -5.71 -0.92 21.97
CA PHE A 63 -4.70 -0.47 21.03
C PHE A 63 -4.81 -1.19 19.68
N THR A 64 -4.97 -2.52 19.69
CA THR A 64 -5.19 -3.32 18.47
C THR A 64 -6.39 -2.82 17.69
N VAL A 65 -7.51 -2.53 18.35
CA VAL A 65 -8.67 -1.95 17.67
C VAL A 65 -8.27 -0.64 16.99
N LEU A 66 -7.68 0.32 17.71
CA LEU A 66 -7.34 1.63 17.13
C LEU A 66 -6.32 1.54 15.98
N ILE A 67 -5.24 0.78 16.17
CA ILE A 67 -4.18 0.65 15.16
C ILE A 67 -4.67 -0.12 13.93
N SER A 68 -5.65 -1.01 14.07
CA SER A 68 -6.22 -1.74 12.93
C SER A 68 -6.90 -0.81 11.92
N TRP A 69 -7.67 0.19 12.39
CA TRP A 69 -8.32 1.16 11.49
C TRP A 69 -7.31 1.95 10.67
N ILE A 70 -6.23 2.39 11.33
CA ILE A 70 -5.15 3.13 10.69
C ILE A 70 -4.35 2.21 9.75
N GLY A 71 -3.99 1.02 10.20
CA GLY A 71 -3.18 0.08 9.46
C GLY A 71 -3.85 -0.44 8.20
N ILE A 72 -5.14 -0.78 8.27
CA ILE A 72 -5.93 -1.18 7.11
C ILE A 72 -6.00 -0.02 6.09
N SER A 73 -6.26 1.20 6.55
CA SER A 73 -6.31 2.39 5.67
C SER A 73 -4.99 2.62 4.94
N ILE A 74 -3.85 2.49 5.65
CA ILE A 74 -2.52 2.61 5.06
C ILE A 74 -2.24 1.45 4.08
N ALA A 75 -2.66 0.22 4.42
CA ALA A 75 -2.51 -0.92 3.52
C ALA A 75 -3.23 -0.69 2.17
N PHE A 76 -4.47 -0.19 2.20
CA PHE A 76 -5.19 0.20 0.99
C PHE A 76 -4.50 1.31 0.21
N PHE A 77 -3.97 2.33 0.90
CA PHE A 77 -3.22 3.40 0.25
C PHE A 77 -1.97 2.89 -0.47
N VAL A 78 -1.24 1.96 0.15
CA VAL A 78 -0.08 1.30 -0.47
C VAL A 78 -0.50 0.55 -1.73
N LEU A 79 -1.56 -0.26 -1.67
CA LEU A 79 -2.10 -0.98 -2.84
C LEU A 79 -2.46 -0.02 -3.98
N TYR A 80 -3.09 1.11 -3.66
CA TYR A 80 -3.42 2.15 -4.64
C TYR A 80 -2.17 2.73 -5.31
N THR A 81 -1.14 3.11 -4.53
CA THR A 81 0.09 3.67 -5.10
C THR A 81 0.84 2.68 -5.99
N ILE A 82 0.83 1.39 -5.64
CA ILE A 82 1.40 0.32 -6.47
C ILE A 82 0.62 0.18 -7.78
N SER A 83 -0.72 0.19 -7.73
CA SER A 83 -1.55 0.15 -8.95
C SER A 83 -1.25 1.31 -9.88
N ALA A 84 -1.25 2.53 -9.34
CA ALA A 84 -0.96 3.74 -10.09
C ALA A 84 0.47 3.73 -10.69
N TYR A 85 1.44 3.13 -9.99
CA TYR A 85 2.78 2.95 -10.54
C TYR A 85 2.81 1.97 -11.70
N ARG A 86 2.12 0.84 -11.56
CA ARG A 86 2.02 -0.18 -12.63
C ARG A 86 1.39 0.41 -13.89
N GLU A 87 0.30 1.16 -13.76
CA GLU A 87 -0.36 1.83 -14.88
C GLU A 87 0.61 2.74 -15.65
N ARG A 88 1.36 3.59 -14.95
CA ARG A 88 2.35 4.48 -15.62
C ARG A 88 3.47 3.73 -16.31
N VAL A 89 3.91 2.59 -15.77
CA VAL A 89 4.94 1.76 -16.40
C VAL A 89 4.38 1.07 -17.64
N VAL A 90 3.15 0.56 -17.55
CA VAL A 90 2.45 -0.09 -18.67
C VAL A 90 2.19 0.92 -19.79
N ASP A 91 1.68 2.11 -19.49
CA ASP A 91 1.38 3.16 -20.48
C ASP A 91 2.64 3.60 -21.23
N LYS A 92 3.76 3.79 -20.52
CA LYS A 92 5.05 4.11 -21.17
C LYS A 92 5.48 3.01 -22.14
N LYS A 93 5.32 1.75 -21.75
CA LYS A 93 5.65 0.61 -22.60
C LYS A 93 4.71 0.53 -23.80
N ILE A 94 3.40 0.68 -23.59
CA ILE A 94 2.38 0.69 -24.64
C ILE A 94 2.63 1.82 -25.64
N ASN A 95 2.84 3.05 -25.19
CA ASN A 95 3.09 4.20 -26.08
C ASN A 95 4.37 4.02 -26.89
N THR A 96 5.40 3.42 -26.29
CA THR A 96 6.65 3.10 -27.00
C THR A 96 6.43 2.02 -28.06
N LEU A 97 5.61 0.99 -27.76
CA LEU A 97 5.27 -0.07 -28.71
C LEU A 97 4.40 0.46 -29.86
N ILE A 98 3.36 1.24 -29.56
CA ILE A 98 2.50 1.88 -30.57
C ILE A 98 3.31 2.79 -31.48
N GLY A 99 4.26 3.56 -30.94
CA GLY A 99 5.14 4.42 -31.73
C GLY A 99 6.06 3.67 -32.70
N ARG A 100 6.32 2.38 -32.47
CA ARG A 100 7.12 1.52 -33.35
C ARG A 100 6.29 0.82 -34.43
N ILE A 101 4.96 0.80 -34.31
CA ILE A 101 4.09 0.23 -35.34
C ILE A 101 4.06 1.20 -36.53
N PRO A 102 4.42 0.75 -37.76
CA PRO A 102 4.23 1.57 -38.95
C PRO A 102 2.76 1.96 -39.04
N ARG A 103 2.45 3.26 -38.99
CA ARG A 103 1.08 3.76 -39.10
C ARG A 103 0.48 3.35 -40.45
N MET A 104 -0.24 2.23 -40.49
CA MET A 104 -1.04 1.80 -41.64
C MET A 104 -2.47 2.36 -41.60
N LEU A 105 -2.82 3.11 -40.55
CA LEU A 105 -4.17 3.67 -40.43
C LEU A 105 -4.26 5.00 -41.18
N PRO A 106 -5.15 5.12 -42.20
CA PRO A 106 -5.40 6.39 -42.85
C PRO A 106 -5.96 7.35 -41.80
N THR A 107 -5.35 8.52 -41.67
CA THR A 107 -5.91 9.61 -40.88
C THR A 107 -7.29 9.92 -41.45
N ARG A 108 -8.35 9.58 -40.72
CA ARG A 108 -9.72 9.96 -41.08
C ARG A 108 -9.81 11.48 -40.97
N ASN A 109 -9.50 12.13 -42.08
CA ASN A 109 -9.58 13.56 -42.30
C ASN A 109 -11.04 14.00 -42.11
N ASN A 110 -11.36 14.54 -40.95
CA ASN A 110 -12.68 15.10 -40.69
C ASN A 110 -12.76 16.49 -41.34
N LYS A 111 -12.76 16.52 -42.67
CA LYS A 111 -13.31 17.63 -43.45
C LYS A 111 -14.81 17.42 -43.59
N LYS A 112 -15.55 18.48 -43.28
CA LYS A 112 -16.97 18.79 -43.61
C LYS A 112 -17.96 18.64 -42.46
N LYS A 113 -18.35 19.79 -41.90
CA LYS A 113 -19.65 20.47 -42.08
C LYS A 113 -19.46 21.86 -41.47
N LYS A 114 -19.11 22.90 -42.24
CA LYS A 114 -20.03 23.81 -42.94
C LYS A 114 -21.31 24.07 -42.15
#